data_AF-A0AAD3CGF8-F1
#
_entry.id   AF-A0AAD3CGF8-F1
#
_cell.length_a   1.000
_cell.length_b   1.000
_cell.length_c   1.000
_cell.angle_alpha   90.00
_cell.angle_beta   90.00
_cell.angle_gamma   90.00
#
_symmetry.space_group_name_H-M   'P 1'
#
loop_
_entity.id
_entity.type
_entity.pdbx_description
1 polymer ?
#
loop_
_entity_poly.entity_id
_entity_poly.type
_entity_poly.pdbx_seq_one_letter_code
_entity_poly.pdbx_strand_id
1 'polypeptide(L)'
;MNDQLTTKIRSGLSTVRKWEENPSLLLQCRQQIPIDELTAPNSSYAKPSDKNYQGDELLLKRLTVYFQSTMTWVNNPPCELCSSENTTCRNVRPALLKEEHEGEASRVEIYYCKNCNAETTNFPRYNSPKTLMKTKKGRCGEYANLFGFTCRALGFQVRYILDFTDHVWTEVYSPRLGRWIMCDSCEGVIDAESMYEKGWGKKLNCVLAFTTTYIADVTRRYTRQFTSPEFQQRRREVCPSGEVHSAMLIAQFNYELRLSSGLNEKQLEELDLRIANETEFLDATENMMEWNDDYNLGRQSGNMEWKLARGEAGDLNAMGSRSSATDGKDVVSVVTTSTIALTKQEMANRSTLTLRKEVDTVPTNVYTRLPENNMSFVDQMNASPSTKKEIFMKFIQETSDDERWSQVIGYCTKPNKPIYLLTKDSYPFQKKMDWDTYHLVPSSLSVEDEKISADGEAMDVDNENEETKSEPPKMLTKEEQANRVKELFATFVKDGMAPNEAGRQAILALSKELALLKAKIANAQKRLEEKAVFDPKHIGLEKATIELVLKYIQNVEENPCTPKFRFLKFANIMFDDVVTAKGGLEFCKYLGFDIYFADVDYVATIPVAANIALMKTTALEVLEKLN
;
A
#
# COMPACT_ATOMS: atom_id res chain seq x y z
N MET A 1 0.84 35.08 24.07
CA MET A 1 0.29 35.23 22.71
C MET A 1 -0.09 33.86 22.21
N ASN A 2 -1.38 33.62 21.95
CA ASN A 2 -1.85 32.32 21.47
C ASN A 2 -1.62 32.29 19.96
N ASP A 3 -0.46 31.76 19.56
CA ASP A 3 -0.05 31.66 18.17
C ASP A 3 -1.01 30.72 17.40
N GLN A 4 -1.43 31.15 16.20
CA GLN A 4 -2.40 30.44 15.36
C GLN A 4 -1.88 29.05 14.99
N LEU A 5 -0.58 28.94 14.73
CA LEU A 5 0.10 27.68 14.43
C LEU A 5 0.05 26.74 15.65
N THR A 6 0.34 27.22 16.85
CA THR A 6 0.21 26.44 18.10
C THR A 6 -1.20 25.86 18.27
N THR A 7 -2.24 26.63 17.99
CA THR A 7 -3.64 26.17 18.07
C THR A 7 -3.93 25.07 17.06
N LYS A 8 -3.46 25.23 15.82
CA LYS A 8 -3.59 24.23 14.74
C LYS A 8 -2.86 22.93 15.10
N ILE A 9 -1.65 23.02 15.65
CA ILE A 9 -0.88 21.86 16.10
C ILE A 9 -1.64 21.07 17.18
N ARG A 10 -2.13 21.75 18.21
CA ARG A 10 -2.90 21.10 19.30
C ARG A 10 -4.17 20.43 18.78
N SER A 11 -4.84 21.04 17.81
CA SER A 11 -6.04 20.48 17.15
C SER A 11 -5.72 19.20 16.38
N GLY A 12 -4.63 19.20 15.59
CA GLY A 12 -4.17 18.01 14.87
C GLY A 12 -3.79 16.87 15.81
N LEU A 13 -3.01 17.16 16.85
CA LEU A 13 -2.64 16.18 17.88
C LEU A 13 -3.85 15.61 18.63
N SER A 14 -4.83 16.45 18.97
CA SER A 14 -6.07 15.99 19.61
C SER A 14 -6.84 15.02 18.72
N THR A 15 -6.86 15.24 17.41
CA THR A 15 -7.55 14.37 16.46
C THR A 15 -6.93 12.96 16.44
N VAL A 16 -5.61 12.87 16.30
CA VAL A 16 -4.94 11.56 16.21
C VAL A 16 -4.88 10.80 17.53
N ARG A 17 -4.83 11.49 18.68
CA ARG A 17 -4.93 10.84 19.99
C ARG A 17 -6.28 10.14 20.16
N LYS A 18 -7.37 10.79 19.76
CA LYS A 18 -8.73 10.21 19.80
C LYS A 18 -8.88 8.95 18.95
N TRP A 19 -8.03 8.76 17.93
CA TRP A 19 -8.06 7.53 17.16
C TRP A 19 -7.54 6.32 17.94
N GLU A 20 -6.71 6.52 18.96
CA GLU A 20 -6.08 5.44 19.74
C GLU A 20 -6.68 5.26 21.14
N GLU A 21 -7.47 6.22 21.62
CA GLU A 21 -8.01 6.27 22.99
C GLU A 21 -8.91 5.08 23.38
N ASN A 22 -9.64 4.49 22.43
CA ASN A 22 -10.62 3.43 22.72
C ASN A 22 -10.42 2.16 21.87
N PRO A 23 -9.68 1.16 22.37
CA PRO A 23 -9.47 -0.11 21.68
C PRO A 23 -10.76 -0.86 21.33
N SER A 24 -11.77 -0.81 22.19
CA SER A 24 -13.06 -1.47 21.92
C SER A 24 -13.80 -0.82 20.75
N LEU A 25 -13.71 0.50 20.60
CA LEU A 25 -14.30 1.21 19.47
C LEU A 25 -13.55 0.91 18.16
N LEU A 26 -12.23 0.77 18.21
CA LEU A 26 -11.44 0.34 17.05
C LEU A 26 -11.87 -1.06 16.57
N LEU A 27 -12.08 -2.01 17.49
CA LEU A 27 -12.59 -3.34 17.15
C LEU A 27 -13.99 -3.29 16.53
N GLN A 28 -14.89 -2.50 17.11
CA GLN A 28 -16.24 -2.29 16.55
C GLN A 28 -16.19 -1.69 15.14
N CYS A 29 -15.28 -0.76 14.88
CA CYS A 29 -15.08 -0.19 13.55
C CYS A 29 -14.55 -1.24 12.58
N ARG A 30 -13.51 -2.00 12.96
CA ARG A 30 -12.94 -3.08 12.15
C ARG A 30 -14.00 -4.09 11.70
N GLN A 31 -14.90 -4.49 12.60
CA GLN A 31 -15.98 -5.45 12.32
C GLN A 31 -17.02 -4.96 11.31
N GLN A 32 -17.15 -3.64 11.11
CA GLN A 32 -18.09 -3.06 10.14
C GLN A 32 -17.50 -2.94 8.73
N ILE A 33 -16.20 -3.18 8.55
CA ILE A 33 -15.55 -3.07 7.25
C ILE A 33 -15.65 -4.40 6.50
N PRO A 34 -16.20 -4.44 5.27
CA PRO A 34 -16.35 -5.66 4.50
C PRO A 34 -15.03 -6.05 3.82
N ILE A 35 -14.04 -6.47 4.61
CA ILE A 35 -12.69 -6.81 4.13
C ILE A 35 -12.73 -7.85 2.99
N ASP A 36 -13.60 -8.86 3.09
CA ASP A 36 -13.74 -9.89 2.06
C ASP A 36 -14.22 -9.30 0.72
N GLU A 37 -15.17 -8.35 0.75
CA GLU A 37 -15.62 -7.64 -0.46
C GLU A 37 -14.52 -6.74 -1.04
N LEU A 38 -13.77 -6.05 -0.18
CA LEU A 38 -12.69 -5.15 -0.62
C LEU A 38 -11.52 -5.91 -1.23
N THR A 39 -11.22 -7.12 -0.76
CA THR A 39 -10.11 -7.92 -1.27
C THR A 39 -10.48 -8.81 -2.45
N ALA A 40 -11.77 -9.07 -2.68
CA ALA A 40 -12.24 -9.90 -3.78
C ALA A 40 -11.77 -9.37 -5.15
N PRO A 41 -11.35 -10.23 -6.10
CA PRO A 41 -10.95 -9.80 -7.44
C PRO A 41 -12.05 -9.05 -8.20
N ASN A 42 -13.32 -9.39 -7.94
CA ASN A 42 -14.51 -8.77 -8.52
C ASN A 42 -15.19 -7.77 -7.59
N SER A 43 -14.43 -7.13 -6.69
CA SER A 43 -14.95 -6.11 -5.77
C SER A 43 -15.76 -5.04 -6.51
N SER A 44 -16.89 -4.63 -5.93
CA SER A 44 -17.71 -3.52 -6.43
C SER A 44 -16.95 -2.18 -6.44
N TYR A 45 -15.87 -2.09 -5.65
CA TYR A 45 -15.01 -0.94 -5.50
C TYR A 45 -13.73 -0.98 -6.35
N ALA A 46 -13.55 -2.04 -7.16
CA ALA A 46 -12.39 -2.17 -8.04
C ALA A 46 -12.39 -1.07 -9.12
N LYS A 47 -11.21 -0.53 -9.42
CA LYS A 47 -10.99 0.47 -10.49
C LYS A 47 -9.94 -0.03 -11.47
N PRO A 48 -9.91 0.46 -12.73
CA PRO A 48 -8.85 0.09 -13.68
C PRO A 48 -7.43 0.36 -13.18
N SER A 49 -7.26 1.37 -12.32
CA SER A 49 -5.98 1.72 -11.71
C SER A 49 -5.60 0.83 -10.53
N ASP A 50 -6.38 -0.20 -10.19
CA ASP A 50 -6.02 -1.23 -9.20
C ASP A 50 -4.74 -1.98 -9.60
N LYS A 51 -4.50 -2.13 -10.91
CA LYS A 51 -3.30 -2.80 -11.46
C LYS A 51 -1.96 -2.20 -11.01
N ASN A 52 -1.98 -0.97 -10.49
CA ASN A 52 -0.79 -0.27 -10.01
C ASN A 52 -0.49 -0.54 -8.52
N TYR A 53 -1.38 -1.27 -7.82
CA TYR A 53 -1.29 -1.51 -6.38
C TYR A 53 -1.42 -3.00 -6.09
N GLN A 54 -0.87 -3.43 -4.96
CA GLN A 54 -0.95 -4.81 -4.47
C GLN A 54 -1.08 -4.83 -2.95
N GLY A 55 -1.36 -5.99 -2.36
CA GLY A 55 -1.43 -6.18 -0.91
C GLY A 55 -2.25 -5.10 -0.18
N ASP A 56 -1.66 -4.57 0.88
CA ASP A 56 -2.27 -3.53 1.73
C ASP A 56 -2.51 -2.21 0.99
N GLU A 57 -1.71 -1.86 -0.03
CA GLU A 57 -1.93 -0.66 -0.85
C GLU A 57 -3.20 -0.77 -1.71
N LEU A 58 -3.46 -1.95 -2.28
CA LEU A 58 -4.68 -2.22 -3.04
C LEU A 58 -5.91 -2.19 -2.12
N LEU A 59 -5.80 -2.77 -0.93
CA LEU A 59 -6.85 -2.70 0.08
C LEU A 59 -7.15 -1.24 0.44
N LEU A 60 -6.12 -0.43 0.72
CA LEU A 60 -6.26 0.99 1.05
C LEU A 60 -6.99 1.75 -0.06
N LYS A 61 -6.62 1.52 -1.32
CA LYS A 61 -7.29 2.13 -2.47
C LYS A 61 -8.79 1.86 -2.49
N ARG A 62 -9.16 0.57 -2.40
CA ARG A 62 -10.56 0.15 -2.45
C ARG A 62 -11.33 0.61 -1.21
N LEU A 63 -10.67 0.62 -0.05
CA LEU A 63 -11.19 1.17 1.19
C LEU A 63 -11.56 2.65 1.04
N THR A 64 -10.73 3.47 0.39
CA THR A 64 -11.03 4.90 0.17
C THR A 64 -12.28 5.09 -0.69
N VAL A 65 -12.46 4.29 -1.74
CA VAL A 65 -13.66 4.32 -2.60
C VAL A 65 -14.90 3.80 -1.85
N TYR A 66 -14.77 2.69 -1.12
CA TYR A 66 -15.83 2.17 -0.24
C TYR A 66 -16.26 3.22 0.76
N PHE A 67 -15.31 3.81 1.47
CA PHE A 67 -15.57 4.79 2.51
C PHE A 67 -16.34 6.00 1.95
N GLN A 68 -15.91 6.54 0.81
CA GLN A 68 -16.60 7.61 0.12
C GLN A 68 -18.07 7.25 -0.15
N SER A 69 -18.35 6.01 -0.59
CA SER A 69 -19.73 5.54 -0.84
C SER A 69 -20.56 5.38 0.43
N THR A 70 -19.92 5.20 1.60
CA THR A 70 -20.64 5.04 2.87
C THR A 70 -20.97 6.35 3.57
N MET A 71 -20.35 7.45 3.13
CA MET A 71 -20.52 8.78 3.71
C MET A 71 -21.45 9.65 2.86
N THR A 72 -22.21 10.52 3.50
CA THR A 72 -23.04 11.53 2.84
C THR A 72 -22.38 12.90 2.94
N TRP A 73 -22.02 13.50 1.81
CA TRP A 73 -21.54 14.87 1.77
C TRP A 73 -22.66 15.86 2.07
N VAL A 74 -22.44 16.81 2.98
CA VAL A 74 -23.43 17.82 3.37
C VAL A 74 -22.88 19.22 3.10
N ASN A 75 -23.34 19.86 2.01
CA ASN A 75 -23.09 21.28 1.79
C ASN A 75 -23.93 22.10 2.76
N ASN A 76 -25.24 22.08 2.58
CA ASN A 76 -26.24 22.58 3.51
C ASN A 76 -27.17 21.40 3.84
N PRO A 77 -27.51 21.14 5.11
CA PRO A 77 -28.45 20.09 5.46
C PRO A 77 -29.86 20.47 4.98
N PRO A 78 -30.67 19.49 4.54
CA PRO A 78 -32.06 19.75 4.18
C PRO A 78 -32.87 20.21 5.40
N CYS A 79 -33.98 20.90 5.13
CA CYS A 79 -34.94 21.32 6.15
C CYS A 79 -35.53 20.11 6.87
N GLU A 80 -35.48 20.06 8.22
CA GLU A 80 -36.08 18.96 8.99
C GLU A 80 -37.62 18.95 8.94
N LEU A 81 -38.25 20.08 8.60
CA LEU A 81 -39.71 20.20 8.54
C LEU A 81 -40.30 19.88 7.17
N CYS A 82 -39.62 20.26 6.08
CA CYS A 82 -40.16 20.14 4.71
C CYS A 82 -39.21 19.47 3.70
N SER A 83 -38.04 19.01 4.16
CA SER A 83 -37.01 18.34 3.35
C SER A 83 -36.43 19.16 2.18
N SER A 84 -36.79 20.45 2.05
CA SER A 84 -36.20 21.35 1.06
C SER A 84 -34.69 21.48 1.25
N GLU A 85 -33.94 21.38 0.15
CA GLU A 85 -32.49 21.63 0.09
C GLU A 85 -32.15 23.12 0.05
N ASN A 86 -33.15 24.01 -0.10
CA ASN A 86 -32.97 25.46 -0.12
C ASN A 86 -32.84 26.02 1.30
N THR A 87 -31.82 25.57 2.00
CA THR A 87 -31.43 26.05 3.33
C THR A 87 -30.16 26.87 3.24
N THR A 88 -30.02 27.82 4.16
CA THR A 88 -28.82 28.67 4.29
C THR A 88 -28.40 28.73 5.74
N CYS A 89 -27.11 28.55 6.00
CA CYS A 89 -26.55 28.74 7.34
C CYS A 89 -26.75 30.20 7.75
N ARG A 90 -27.47 30.43 8.85
CA ARG A 90 -27.81 31.77 9.34
C ARG A 90 -27.02 32.14 10.59
N ASN A 91 -26.72 31.15 11.43
CA ASN A 91 -26.05 31.36 12.71
C ASN A 91 -25.17 30.15 13.07
N VAL A 92 -24.25 30.35 14.00
CA VAL A 92 -23.39 29.30 14.55
C VAL A 92 -23.36 29.45 16.07
N ARG A 93 -23.51 28.35 16.80
CA ARG A 93 -23.45 28.33 18.27
C ARG A 93 -22.52 27.22 18.79
N PRO A 94 -22.07 27.29 20.06
CA PRO A 94 -21.42 26.15 20.69
C PRO A 94 -22.39 24.95 20.86
N ALA A 95 -21.82 23.79 21.18
CA ALA A 95 -22.58 22.63 21.64
C ALA A 95 -23.33 22.98 22.94
N LEU A 96 -24.62 22.68 22.99
CA LEU A 96 -25.50 22.92 24.14
C LEU A 96 -26.30 21.67 24.52
N LEU A 97 -26.62 20.82 23.54
CA LEU A 97 -27.36 19.58 23.77
C LEU A 97 -26.42 18.46 24.23
N LYS A 98 -26.97 17.49 24.97
CA LYS A 98 -26.21 16.35 25.47
C LYS A 98 -25.54 15.57 24.33
N GLU A 99 -26.28 15.34 23.23
CA GLU A 99 -25.79 14.62 22.05
C GLU A 99 -24.68 15.41 21.33
N GLU A 100 -24.73 16.74 21.38
CA GLU A 100 -23.70 17.62 20.82
C GLU A 100 -22.40 17.55 21.62
N HIS A 101 -22.50 17.53 22.95
CA HIS A 101 -21.36 17.33 23.83
C HIS A 101 -20.78 15.92 23.70
N GLU A 102 -21.61 14.87 23.72
CA GLU A 102 -21.18 13.48 23.56
C GLU A 102 -20.52 13.21 22.19
N GLY A 103 -20.99 13.90 21.14
CA GLY A 103 -20.36 13.85 19.83
C GLY A 103 -19.16 14.78 19.66
N GLU A 104 -18.79 15.52 20.71
CA GLU A 104 -17.69 16.48 20.72
C GLU A 104 -17.82 17.50 19.56
N ALA A 105 -19.04 18.02 19.39
CA ALA A 105 -19.31 19.02 18.36
C ALA A 105 -18.49 20.28 18.63
N SER A 106 -17.61 20.63 17.68
CA SER A 106 -16.79 21.86 17.77
C SER A 106 -17.65 23.13 17.71
N ARG A 107 -18.74 23.05 16.94
CA ARG A 107 -19.75 24.09 16.74
C ARG A 107 -21.02 23.46 16.18
N VAL A 108 -22.13 24.19 16.22
CA VAL A 108 -23.40 23.81 15.62
C VAL A 108 -23.84 24.92 14.68
N GLU A 109 -23.95 24.58 13.40
CA GLU A 109 -24.45 25.48 12.35
C GLU A 109 -25.99 25.44 12.36
N ILE A 110 -26.65 26.59 12.38
CA ILE A 110 -28.11 26.72 12.41
C ILE A 110 -28.59 27.14 11.01
N TYR A 111 -29.43 26.31 10.40
CA TYR A 111 -29.91 26.50 9.05
C TYR A 111 -31.34 27.01 9.02
N TYR A 112 -31.51 28.07 8.23
CA TYR A 112 -32.78 28.68 7.94
C TYR A 112 -33.32 28.15 6.60
N CYS A 113 -34.57 27.68 6.61
CA CYS A 113 -35.27 27.22 5.42
C CYS A 113 -36.11 28.35 4.84
N LYS A 114 -35.87 28.71 3.57
CA LYS A 114 -36.63 29.77 2.89
C LYS A 114 -38.10 29.40 2.68
N ASN A 115 -38.40 28.12 2.46
CA ASN A 115 -39.77 27.64 2.27
C ASN A 115 -40.59 27.67 3.56
N CYS A 116 -39.97 27.36 4.70
CA CYS A 116 -40.63 27.38 6.01
C CYS A 116 -40.56 28.76 6.69
N ASN A 117 -39.74 29.68 6.17
CA ASN A 117 -39.45 30.98 6.76
C ASN A 117 -39.00 30.88 8.24
N ALA A 118 -38.22 29.84 8.59
CA ALA A 118 -37.82 29.55 9.96
C ALA A 118 -36.43 28.91 10.03
N GLU A 119 -35.80 28.97 11.21
CA GLU A 119 -34.64 28.14 11.56
C GLU A 119 -35.14 26.74 11.86
N THR A 120 -34.78 25.78 11.02
CA THR A 120 -35.40 24.45 11.02
C THR A 120 -34.44 23.31 11.31
N THR A 121 -33.13 23.53 11.13
CA THR A 121 -32.17 22.43 11.13
C THR A 121 -30.89 22.84 11.86
N ASN A 122 -30.47 22.02 12.82
CA ASN A 122 -29.18 22.14 13.49
C ASN A 122 -28.19 21.16 12.88
N PHE A 123 -26.98 21.61 12.58
CA PHE A 123 -25.91 20.77 12.04
C PHE A 123 -24.66 20.84 12.92
N PRO A 124 -24.56 19.93 13.92
CA PRO A 124 -23.38 19.82 14.75
C PRO A 124 -22.17 19.29 13.96
N ARG A 125 -21.04 19.98 14.11
CA ARG A 125 -19.74 19.60 13.50
C ARG A 125 -18.98 18.69 14.46
N TYR A 126 -19.37 17.42 14.46
CA TYR A 126 -18.89 16.37 15.38
C TYR A 126 -17.41 15.99 15.15
N ASN A 127 -16.70 15.71 16.25
CA ASN A 127 -15.32 15.22 16.22
C ASN A 127 -15.13 13.83 16.84
N SER A 128 -16.15 13.30 17.52
CA SER A 128 -16.10 11.95 18.09
C SER A 128 -16.22 10.89 17.00
N PRO A 129 -15.22 9.99 16.81
CA PRO A 129 -15.33 8.89 15.84
C PRO A 129 -16.55 8.00 16.09
N LYS A 130 -16.92 7.79 17.36
CA LYS A 130 -18.12 7.02 17.75
C LYS A 130 -19.40 7.62 17.18
N THR A 131 -19.53 8.95 17.19
CA THR A 131 -20.70 9.63 16.64
C THR A 131 -20.63 9.67 15.12
N LEU A 132 -19.45 9.91 14.53
CA LEU A 132 -19.26 9.91 13.08
C LEU A 132 -19.57 8.56 12.43
N MET A 133 -19.22 7.44 13.10
CA MET A 133 -19.60 6.10 12.65
C MET A 133 -21.12 5.90 12.53
N LYS A 134 -21.90 6.61 13.35
CA LYS A 134 -23.37 6.55 13.32
C LYS A 134 -23.96 7.53 12.31
N THR A 135 -23.47 8.76 12.28
CA THR A 135 -24.05 9.82 11.45
C THR A 135 -23.67 9.68 9.98
N LYS A 136 -22.47 9.16 9.70
CA LYS A 136 -21.88 8.96 8.37
C LYS A 136 -22.15 10.12 7.40
N LYS A 137 -22.08 11.36 7.89
CA LYS A 137 -22.34 12.56 7.10
C LYS A 137 -21.50 13.73 7.58
N GLY A 138 -21.14 14.62 6.66
CA GLY A 138 -20.30 15.76 6.98
C GLY A 138 -19.62 16.38 5.77
N ARG A 139 -18.51 17.06 6.04
CA ARG A 139 -17.60 17.64 5.04
C ARG A 139 -16.20 17.05 5.25
N CYS A 140 -15.17 17.64 4.62
CA CYS A 140 -13.79 17.12 4.68
C CYS A 140 -13.29 16.81 6.10
N GLY A 141 -13.63 17.64 7.10
CA GLY A 141 -13.31 17.40 8.51
C GLY A 141 -13.82 16.06 9.03
N GLU A 142 -15.13 15.80 8.89
CA GLU A 142 -15.76 14.56 9.34
C GLU A 142 -15.27 13.35 8.55
N TYR A 143 -15.07 13.51 7.24
CA TYR A 143 -14.55 12.47 6.35
C TYR A 143 -13.12 12.06 6.73
N ALA A 144 -12.18 13.01 6.84
CA ALA A 144 -10.79 12.72 7.17
C ALA A 144 -10.66 12.15 8.59
N ASN A 145 -11.44 12.66 9.55
CA ASN A 145 -11.42 12.16 10.92
C ASN A 145 -11.90 10.69 10.99
N LEU A 146 -13.07 10.39 10.44
CA LEU A 146 -13.61 9.03 10.49
C LEU A 146 -12.81 8.06 9.60
N PHE A 147 -12.29 8.50 8.46
CA PHE A 147 -11.45 7.67 7.61
C PHE A 147 -10.11 7.36 8.27
N GLY A 148 -9.46 8.35 8.88
CA GLY A 148 -8.24 8.12 9.65
C GLY A 148 -8.45 7.14 10.81
N PHE A 149 -9.56 7.27 11.53
CA PHE A 149 -9.97 6.29 12.53
C PHE A 149 -10.18 4.88 11.94
N THR A 150 -10.80 4.79 10.76
CA THR A 150 -11.04 3.52 10.05
C THR A 150 -9.73 2.85 9.63
N CYS A 151 -8.79 3.61 9.07
CA CYS A 151 -7.45 3.13 8.76
C CYS A 151 -6.73 2.62 10.02
N ARG A 152 -6.84 3.37 11.12
CA ARG A 152 -6.26 2.97 12.41
C ARG A 152 -6.88 1.70 12.98
N ALA A 153 -8.19 1.50 12.81
CA ALA A 153 -8.93 0.30 13.22
C ALA A 153 -8.53 -0.94 12.40
N LEU A 154 -8.20 -0.74 11.13
CA LEU A 154 -7.69 -1.82 10.28
C LEU A 154 -6.23 -2.18 10.62
N GLY A 155 -5.50 -1.29 11.28
CA GLY A 155 -4.09 -1.52 11.65
C GLY A 155 -3.10 -0.88 10.67
N PHE A 156 -3.56 0.07 9.85
CA PHE A 156 -2.67 0.94 9.10
C PHE A 156 -1.96 1.93 10.03
N GLN A 157 -0.74 2.29 9.68
CA GLN A 157 -0.07 3.47 10.22
C GLN A 157 -0.60 4.69 9.46
N VAL A 158 -1.31 5.57 10.16
CA VAL A 158 -2.04 6.68 9.56
C VAL A 158 -1.70 7.99 10.26
N ARG A 159 -1.67 9.08 9.50
CA ARG A 159 -1.49 10.43 10.02
C ARG A 159 -2.55 11.38 9.47
N TYR A 160 -2.94 12.34 10.30
CA TYR A 160 -3.90 13.38 9.94
C TYR A 160 -3.18 14.53 9.24
N ILE A 161 -3.72 15.01 8.12
CA ILE A 161 -3.13 16.11 7.35
C ILE A 161 -4.02 17.34 7.45
N LEU A 162 -3.39 18.46 7.82
CA LEU A 162 -4.04 19.75 7.96
C LEU A 162 -3.41 20.75 6.99
N ASP A 163 -4.16 21.11 5.96
CA ASP A 163 -3.87 22.22 5.08
C ASP A 163 -4.53 23.48 5.63
N PHE A 164 -3.74 24.54 5.79
CA PHE A 164 -4.16 25.78 6.41
C PHE A 164 -5.14 26.55 5.52
N THR A 165 -5.28 26.17 4.24
CA THR A 165 -6.29 26.66 3.29
C THR A 165 -7.62 25.91 3.36
N ASP A 166 -8.03 25.54 4.59
CA ASP A 166 -9.34 24.97 4.92
C ASP A 166 -9.63 23.62 4.23
N HIS A 167 -8.65 22.71 4.24
CA HIS A 167 -8.87 21.32 3.83
C HIS A 167 -8.05 20.37 4.70
N VAL A 168 -8.52 19.13 4.79
CA VAL A 168 -7.91 18.09 5.63
C VAL A 168 -8.09 16.75 4.96
N TRP A 169 -7.11 15.87 5.14
CA TRP A 169 -7.10 14.51 4.60
C TRP A 169 -6.22 13.61 5.47
N THR A 170 -5.85 12.44 4.96
CA THR A 170 -5.00 11.49 5.68
C THR A 170 -3.86 11.01 4.82
N GLU A 171 -2.79 10.55 5.46
CA GLU A 171 -1.75 9.76 4.79
C GLU A 171 -1.57 8.43 5.51
N VAL A 172 -1.30 7.38 4.75
CA VAL A 172 -1.03 6.04 5.26
C VAL A 172 0.37 5.62 4.87
N TYR A 173 1.17 5.15 5.82
CA TYR A 173 2.51 4.68 5.54
C TYR A 173 2.45 3.30 4.87
N SER A 174 3.07 3.17 3.70
CA SER A 174 3.31 1.88 3.05
C SER A 174 4.73 1.43 3.35
N PRO A 175 4.92 0.36 4.14
CA PRO A 175 6.25 -0.18 4.37
C PRO A 175 6.86 -0.79 3.11
N ARG A 176 6.03 -1.24 2.16
CA ARG A 176 6.48 -1.78 0.87
C ARG A 176 7.10 -0.70 -0.01
N LEU A 177 6.46 0.46 -0.09
CA LEU A 177 6.97 1.60 -0.86
C LEU A 177 7.97 2.46 -0.08
N GLY A 178 8.05 2.27 1.24
CA GLY A 178 8.92 3.05 2.12
C GLY A 178 8.55 4.53 2.21
N ARG A 179 7.25 4.85 2.04
CA ARG A 179 6.76 6.23 2.03
C ARG A 179 5.32 6.35 2.49
N TRP A 180 4.94 7.58 2.84
CA TRP A 180 3.55 7.95 3.04
C TRP A 180 2.80 8.05 1.71
N ILE A 181 1.58 7.50 1.68
CA ILE A 181 0.63 7.57 0.57
C ILE A 181 -0.49 8.51 0.96
N MET A 182 -0.68 9.58 0.18
CA MET A 182 -1.82 10.49 0.32
C MET A 182 -3.15 9.74 0.14
N CYS A 183 -4.13 10.04 0.98
CA CYS A 183 -5.49 9.49 0.92
C CYS A 183 -6.52 10.59 1.22
N ASP A 184 -7.31 10.98 0.21
CA ASP A 184 -8.50 11.84 0.39
C ASP A 184 -9.77 11.00 0.24
N SER A 185 -10.40 10.73 1.39
CA SER A 185 -11.61 9.94 1.49
C SER A 185 -12.87 10.66 1.01
N CYS A 186 -12.83 11.99 0.84
CA CYS A 186 -13.93 12.76 0.24
C CYS A 186 -13.98 12.53 -1.27
N GLU A 187 -12.81 12.33 -1.87
CA GLU A 187 -12.63 12.21 -3.31
C GLU A 187 -12.54 10.74 -3.76
N GLY A 188 -12.30 9.79 -2.85
CA GLY A 188 -12.12 8.39 -3.21
C GLY A 188 -10.75 8.12 -3.84
N VAL A 189 -9.75 8.96 -3.52
CA VAL A 189 -8.45 9.00 -4.22
C VAL A 189 -7.31 8.73 -3.25
N ILE A 190 -6.32 7.98 -3.73
CA ILE A 190 -5.03 7.81 -3.07
C ILE A 190 -3.90 8.15 -4.04
N ASP A 191 -2.72 8.48 -3.50
CA ASP A 191 -1.47 8.63 -4.24
C ASP A 191 -1.54 9.65 -5.40
N ALA A 192 -2.17 10.79 -5.15
CA ALA A 192 -2.36 11.86 -6.13
C ALA A 192 -2.16 13.23 -5.47
N GLU A 193 -0.94 13.53 -5.00
CA GLU A 193 -0.65 14.77 -4.26
C GLU A 193 -0.85 16.04 -5.10
N SER A 194 -0.69 15.95 -6.42
CA SER A 194 -0.91 17.06 -7.36
C SER A 194 -2.37 17.52 -7.43
N MET A 195 -3.31 16.69 -6.95
CA MET A 195 -4.75 16.96 -7.01
C MET A 195 -5.10 18.35 -6.46
N TYR A 196 -4.45 18.78 -5.39
CA TYR A 196 -4.78 20.04 -4.74
C TYR A 196 -4.24 21.27 -5.49
N GLU A 197 -2.94 21.29 -5.81
CA GLU A 197 -2.32 22.44 -6.47
C GLU A 197 -2.63 22.47 -7.97
N LYS A 198 -2.40 21.36 -8.68
CA LYS A 198 -2.58 21.26 -10.13
C LYS A 198 -4.04 21.05 -10.49
N GLY A 199 -4.70 20.06 -9.87
CA GLY A 199 -6.09 19.73 -10.17
C GLY A 199 -7.09 20.81 -9.76
N TRP A 200 -7.09 21.16 -8.47
CA TRP A 200 -8.04 22.14 -7.92
C TRP A 200 -7.54 23.58 -8.03
N GLY A 201 -6.28 23.82 -8.39
CA GLY A 201 -5.73 25.18 -8.41
C GLY A 201 -5.58 25.82 -7.03
N LYS A 202 -5.57 25.03 -5.95
CA LYS A 202 -5.47 25.56 -4.58
C LYS A 202 -4.19 26.36 -4.41
N LYS A 203 -4.32 27.55 -3.82
CA LYS A 203 -3.18 28.40 -3.44
C LYS A 203 -2.69 28.02 -2.04
N LEU A 204 -2.07 26.85 -1.94
CA LEU A 204 -1.53 26.29 -0.69
C LEU A 204 -0.52 27.25 -0.02
N ASN A 205 -0.34 27.07 1.29
CA ASN A 205 0.58 27.88 2.12
C ASN A 205 1.34 27.06 3.19
N CYS A 206 0.66 26.19 3.93
CA CYS A 206 1.24 25.34 4.96
C CYS A 206 0.40 24.07 5.13
N VAL A 207 1.07 22.91 5.09
CA VAL A 207 0.45 21.60 5.25
C VAL A 207 1.22 20.84 6.32
N LEU A 208 0.55 20.53 7.44
CA LEU A 208 1.15 19.80 8.56
C LEU A 208 0.54 18.41 8.68
N ALA A 209 1.39 17.43 9.00
CA ALA A 209 1.01 16.06 9.25
C ALA A 209 1.19 15.68 10.72
N PHE A 210 0.25 14.94 11.28
CA PHE A 210 0.19 14.60 12.69
C PHE A 210 0.08 13.10 12.91
N THR A 211 0.96 12.55 13.73
CA THR A 211 0.82 11.23 14.36
C THR A 211 0.79 11.41 15.88
N THR A 212 0.59 10.33 16.64
CA THR A 212 0.71 10.38 18.11
C THR A 212 2.15 10.54 18.60
N THR A 213 3.15 10.40 17.72
CA THR A 213 4.58 10.40 18.08
C THR A 213 5.41 11.47 17.38
N TYR A 214 4.91 12.07 16.29
CA TYR A 214 5.65 13.00 15.44
C TYR A 214 4.73 13.93 14.63
N ILE A 215 5.19 15.16 14.41
CA ILE A 215 4.63 16.19 13.55
C ILE A 215 5.62 16.52 12.45
N ALA A 216 5.16 16.54 11.21
CA ALA A 216 5.95 16.88 10.04
C ALA A 216 5.36 18.08 9.31
N ASP A 217 6.21 18.99 8.82
CA ASP A 217 5.82 19.91 7.76
C ASP A 217 5.97 19.21 6.41
N VAL A 218 4.84 18.86 5.81
CA VAL A 218 4.77 18.11 4.55
C VAL A 218 4.43 19.00 3.37
N THR A 219 4.52 20.32 3.53
CA THR A 219 4.14 21.31 2.52
C THR A 219 4.78 21.03 1.16
N ARG A 220 6.09 20.73 1.14
CA ARG A 220 6.88 20.44 -0.07
C ARG A 220 6.36 19.25 -0.88
N ARG A 221 5.67 18.31 -0.23
CA ARG A 221 5.03 17.17 -0.93
C ARG A 221 3.90 17.65 -1.86
N TYR A 222 3.18 18.70 -1.47
CA TYR A 222 1.91 19.12 -2.06
C TYR A 222 2.02 20.36 -2.97
N THR A 223 3.21 20.92 -3.17
CA THR A 223 3.43 22.07 -4.06
C THR A 223 4.69 21.89 -4.91
N ARG A 224 4.66 22.42 -6.13
CA ARG A 224 5.84 22.62 -6.99
C ARG A 224 6.22 24.10 -7.11
N GLN A 225 5.58 24.94 -6.30
CA GLN A 225 5.82 26.39 -6.21
C GLN A 225 6.46 26.77 -4.88
N PHE A 226 7.00 25.81 -4.12
CA PHE A 226 7.49 26.05 -2.75
C PHE A 226 8.49 27.21 -2.68
N THR A 227 9.42 27.28 -3.63
CA THR A 227 10.46 28.33 -3.70
C THR A 227 9.98 29.63 -4.36
N SER A 228 8.74 29.69 -4.88
CA SER A 228 8.22 30.89 -5.55
C SER A 228 7.99 32.03 -4.56
N PRO A 229 8.24 33.29 -4.95
CA PRO A 229 7.97 34.45 -4.10
C PRO A 229 6.52 34.51 -3.60
N GLU A 230 5.56 34.18 -4.47
CA GLU A 230 4.12 34.21 -4.15
C GLU A 230 3.74 33.14 -3.12
N PHE A 231 4.28 31.93 -3.23
CA PHE A 231 4.06 30.87 -2.25
C PHE A 231 4.64 31.26 -0.89
N GLN A 232 5.90 31.70 -0.90
CA GLN A 232 6.62 32.11 0.29
C GLN A 232 5.96 33.30 1.00
N GLN A 233 5.32 34.21 0.25
CA GLN A 233 4.49 35.26 0.82
C GLN A 233 3.29 34.71 1.60
N ARG A 234 2.48 33.84 0.99
CA ARG A 234 1.30 33.23 1.66
C ARG A 234 1.69 32.41 2.89
N ARG A 235 2.84 31.75 2.84
CA ARG A 235 3.37 30.97 3.97
C ARG A 235 3.76 31.88 5.14
N ARG A 236 4.43 33.02 4.89
CA ARG A 236 4.74 34.02 5.92
C ARG A 236 3.50 34.62 6.58
N GLU A 237 2.38 34.74 5.86
CA GLU A 237 1.13 35.27 6.42
C GLU A 237 0.53 34.36 7.51
N VAL A 238 0.68 33.03 7.37
CA VAL A 238 0.19 32.06 8.36
C VAL A 238 1.27 31.60 9.36
N CYS A 239 2.53 31.91 9.06
CA CYS A 239 3.71 31.67 9.90
C CYS A 239 4.51 32.99 10.08
N PRO A 240 3.96 34.00 10.80
CA PRO A 240 4.47 35.38 10.79
C PRO A 240 5.86 35.55 11.40
N SER A 241 6.21 34.67 12.34
CA SER A 241 7.52 34.66 13.00
C SER A 241 8.64 34.06 12.12
N GLY A 242 8.32 33.72 10.85
CA GLY A 242 9.25 33.12 9.89
C GLY A 242 9.29 31.59 9.97
N GLU A 243 9.91 30.98 8.94
CA GLU A 243 10.03 29.52 8.82
C GLU A 243 10.84 28.91 9.98
N VAL A 244 11.87 29.60 10.45
CA VAL A 244 12.71 29.19 11.58
C VAL A 244 11.86 29.01 12.85
N HIS A 245 10.97 29.96 13.16
CA HIS A 245 10.12 29.86 14.34
C HIS A 245 9.13 28.70 14.24
N SER A 246 8.54 28.47 13.06
CA SER A 246 7.62 27.37 12.82
C SER A 246 8.32 26.01 12.98
N ALA A 247 9.54 25.88 12.43
CA ALA A 247 10.38 24.70 12.58
C ALA A 247 10.78 24.47 14.05
N MET A 248 11.17 25.52 14.77
CA MET A 248 11.49 25.45 16.21
C MET A 248 10.29 25.01 17.05
N LEU A 249 9.09 25.53 16.76
CA LEU A 249 7.88 25.15 17.47
C LEU A 249 7.51 23.68 17.22
N ILE A 250 7.57 23.24 15.95
CA ILE A 250 7.36 21.83 15.59
C ILE A 250 8.40 20.95 16.30
N ALA A 251 9.67 21.34 16.33
CA ALA A 251 10.73 20.62 17.02
C ALA A 251 10.46 20.51 18.54
N GLN A 252 9.97 21.58 19.18
CA GLN A 252 9.59 21.55 20.59
C GLN A 252 8.45 20.56 20.85
N PHE A 253 7.39 20.59 20.06
CA PHE A 253 6.30 19.61 20.19
C PHE A 253 6.80 18.18 19.94
N ASN A 254 7.66 17.97 18.95
CA ASN A 254 8.24 16.66 18.67
C ASN A 254 9.10 16.14 19.83
N TYR A 255 9.83 17.01 20.52
CA TYR A 255 10.56 16.66 21.73
C TYR A 255 9.59 16.19 22.84
N GLU A 256 8.50 16.92 23.09
CA GLU A 256 7.48 16.54 24.06
C GLU A 256 6.77 15.23 23.71
N LEU A 257 6.47 15.01 22.42
CA LEU A 257 5.87 13.77 21.93
C LEU A 257 6.81 12.58 22.13
N ARG A 258 8.11 12.73 21.85
CA ARG A 258 9.09 11.67 22.09
C ARG A 258 9.12 11.26 23.56
N LEU A 259 9.16 12.23 24.48
CA LEU A 259 9.16 11.97 25.92
C LEU A 259 7.89 11.26 26.42
N SER A 260 6.74 11.55 25.80
CA SER A 260 5.44 10.99 26.20
C SER A 260 4.99 9.76 25.39
N SER A 261 5.71 9.40 24.34
CA SER A 261 5.32 8.34 23.39
C SER A 261 5.40 6.91 23.93
N GLY A 262 6.20 6.68 24.97
CA GLY A 262 6.47 5.33 25.50
C GLY A 262 7.22 4.42 24.52
N LEU A 263 7.83 4.97 23.46
CA LEU A 263 8.64 4.22 22.50
C LEU A 263 9.96 3.78 23.13
N ASN A 264 10.39 2.55 22.85
CA ASN A 264 11.72 2.07 23.20
C ASN A 264 12.78 2.57 22.20
N GLU A 265 14.06 2.37 22.54
CA GLU A 265 15.22 2.81 21.74
C GLU A 265 15.13 2.37 20.27
N LYS A 266 14.87 1.08 20.01
CA LYS A 266 14.74 0.55 18.63
C LYS A 266 13.58 1.19 17.86
N GLN A 267 12.48 1.51 18.54
CA GLN A 267 11.33 2.18 17.92
C GLN A 267 11.64 3.64 17.61
N LEU A 268 12.43 4.31 18.46
CA LEU A 268 12.90 5.68 18.21
C LEU A 268 13.88 5.72 17.04
N GLU A 269 14.83 4.78 16.96
CA GLU A 269 15.75 4.65 15.81
C GLU A 269 14.99 4.43 14.50
N GLU A 270 13.96 3.58 14.51
CA GLU A 270 13.11 3.38 13.33
C GLU A 270 12.32 4.63 12.95
N LEU A 271 11.79 5.36 13.93
CA LEU A 271 11.11 6.62 13.70
C LEU A 271 12.08 7.65 13.09
N ASP A 272 13.29 7.76 13.62
CA ASP A 272 14.34 8.67 13.13
C ASP A 272 14.75 8.36 11.70
N LEU A 273 14.92 7.08 11.37
CA LEU A 273 15.23 6.64 10.02
C LEU A 273 14.12 7.02 9.03
N ARG A 274 12.85 6.81 9.40
CA ARG A 274 11.71 7.21 8.54
C ARG A 274 11.63 8.72 8.37
N ILE A 275 11.92 9.48 9.43
CA ILE A 275 11.99 10.95 9.37
C ILE A 275 13.11 11.39 8.43
N ALA A 276 14.28 10.76 8.49
CA ALA A 276 15.41 11.05 7.62
C ALA A 276 15.04 10.77 6.14
N ASN A 277 14.48 9.60 5.84
CA ASN A 277 14.03 9.23 4.50
C ASN A 277 12.96 10.20 3.96
N GLU A 278 12.00 10.59 4.80
CA GLU A 278 10.99 11.58 4.41
C GLU A 278 11.60 12.96 4.19
N THR A 279 12.57 13.38 5.02
CA THR A 279 13.26 14.67 4.87
C THR A 279 14.02 14.71 3.54
N GLU A 280 14.79 13.66 3.23
CA GLU A 280 15.49 13.53 1.95
C GLU A 280 14.53 13.61 0.76
N PHE A 281 13.40 12.90 0.83
CA PHE A 281 12.35 12.99 -0.19
C PHE A 281 11.81 14.43 -0.32
N LEU A 282 11.48 15.09 0.79
CA LEU A 282 10.92 16.44 0.77
C LEU A 282 11.93 17.47 0.25
N ASP A 283 13.20 17.35 0.61
CA ASP A 283 14.28 18.19 0.12
C ASP A 283 14.48 17.99 -1.39
N ALA A 284 14.42 16.75 -1.88
CA ALA A 284 14.46 16.46 -3.32
C ALA A 284 13.25 17.07 -4.07
N THR A 285 12.06 17.10 -3.45
CA THR A 285 10.86 17.72 -4.06
C THR A 285 10.89 19.25 -4.08
N GLU A 286 11.69 19.89 -3.22
CA GLU A 286 11.69 21.35 -3.06
C GLU A 286 12.00 22.11 -4.35
N ASN A 287 12.91 21.56 -5.16
CA ASN A 287 13.34 22.14 -6.43
C ASN A 287 12.63 21.55 -7.64
N MET A 288 11.68 20.63 -7.45
CA MET A 288 10.89 20.10 -8.56
C MET A 288 9.88 21.16 -9.02
N MET A 289 9.88 21.47 -10.31
CA MET A 289 8.93 22.42 -10.92
C MET A 289 7.72 21.72 -11.55
N GLU A 290 7.85 20.44 -11.86
CA GLU A 290 6.81 19.66 -12.54
C GLU A 290 6.27 18.54 -11.65
N TRP A 291 5.01 18.21 -11.89
CA TRP A 291 4.34 17.07 -11.30
C TRP A 291 4.58 15.84 -12.18
N ASN A 292 4.92 14.72 -11.54
CA ASN A 292 5.16 13.46 -12.26
C ASN A 292 3.85 12.78 -12.70
N ASP A 293 2.70 13.25 -12.22
CA ASP A 293 1.38 12.73 -12.53
C ASP A 293 0.55 13.71 -13.37
N ASP A 294 -0.32 13.16 -14.22
CA ASP A 294 -1.17 13.94 -15.11
C ASP A 294 -2.57 14.20 -14.53
N TYR A 295 -2.63 14.54 -13.23
CA TYR A 295 -3.90 14.81 -12.58
C TYR A 295 -4.45 16.19 -13.00
N ASN A 296 -5.55 16.16 -13.76
CA ASN A 296 -6.18 17.36 -14.34
C ASN A 296 -7.65 17.55 -13.94
N LEU A 297 -8.11 16.84 -12.90
CA LEU A 297 -9.51 16.92 -12.45
C LEU A 297 -9.67 17.99 -11.36
N GLY A 298 -10.73 18.79 -11.46
CA GLY A 298 -11.18 19.65 -10.36
C GLY A 298 -11.80 18.85 -9.20
N ARG A 299 -12.15 19.55 -8.11
CA ARG A 299 -12.78 18.94 -6.93
C ARG A 299 -14.08 18.22 -7.31
N GLN A 300 -14.23 16.98 -6.85
CA GLN A 300 -15.45 16.21 -7.09
C GLN A 300 -16.47 16.41 -5.97
N SER A 301 -16.04 16.51 -4.70
CA SER A 301 -16.91 16.80 -3.55
C SER A 301 -17.45 18.24 -3.55
N GLY A 302 -18.60 18.46 -2.90
CA GLY A 302 -19.24 19.79 -2.87
C GLY A 302 -20.15 20.07 -4.08
N ASN A 303 -21.04 21.05 -3.93
CA ASN A 303 -21.87 21.51 -5.06
C ASN A 303 -21.06 22.46 -5.97
N MET A 304 -21.56 22.71 -7.19
CA MET A 304 -20.83 23.50 -8.19
C MET A 304 -20.58 24.95 -7.73
N GLU A 305 -21.55 25.57 -7.07
CA GLU A 305 -21.42 26.92 -6.52
C GLU A 305 -20.26 27.01 -5.51
N TRP A 306 -20.16 26.04 -4.59
CA TRP A 306 -19.07 25.96 -3.62
C TRP A 306 -17.70 25.79 -4.29
N LYS A 307 -17.60 24.93 -5.31
CA LYS A 307 -16.35 24.71 -6.05
C LYS A 307 -15.91 25.97 -6.78
N LEU A 308 -16.82 26.64 -7.49
CA LEU A 308 -16.55 27.86 -8.24
C LEU A 308 -16.16 29.02 -7.31
N ALA A 309 -16.87 29.19 -6.20
CA ALA A 309 -16.57 30.22 -5.21
C ALA A 309 -15.16 30.09 -4.61
N ARG A 310 -14.63 28.86 -4.55
CA ARG A 310 -13.28 28.55 -4.07
C ARG A 310 -12.23 28.45 -5.19
N GLY A 311 -12.63 28.54 -6.45
CA GLY A 311 -11.76 28.30 -7.60
C GLY A 311 -11.30 26.85 -7.75
N GLU A 312 -11.94 25.91 -7.06
CA GLU A 312 -11.53 24.49 -6.97
C GLU A 312 -12.21 23.60 -8.04
N ALA A 313 -12.88 24.20 -9.03
CA ALA A 313 -13.57 23.48 -10.10
C ALA A 313 -12.64 22.88 -11.18
N GLY A 314 -11.34 23.21 -11.13
CA GLY A 314 -10.37 22.89 -12.18
C GLY A 314 -10.49 23.80 -13.40
N ASP A 315 -9.68 23.56 -14.44
CA ASP A 315 -9.75 24.35 -15.67
C ASP A 315 -11.02 24.00 -16.49
N LEU A 316 -11.97 24.94 -16.50
CA LEU A 316 -13.25 24.80 -17.20
C LEU A 316 -13.08 24.74 -18.73
N ASN A 317 -11.95 25.20 -19.29
CA ASN A 317 -11.69 25.12 -20.74
C ASN A 317 -11.28 23.71 -21.21
N ALA A 318 -10.80 22.85 -20.30
CA ALA A 318 -10.45 21.47 -20.61
C ALA A 318 -11.68 20.54 -20.74
N MET A 319 -12.86 20.94 -20.26
CA MET A 319 -14.10 20.14 -20.33
C MET A 319 -14.73 20.06 -21.74
N GLY A 320 -14.31 20.91 -22.68
CA GLY A 320 -14.87 21.01 -24.04
C GLY A 320 -14.27 20.05 -25.08
N SER A 321 -13.21 19.31 -24.76
CA SER A 321 -12.54 18.39 -25.70
C SER A 321 -12.58 16.96 -25.18
N ARG A 322 -13.70 16.27 -25.40
CA ARG A 322 -13.79 14.81 -25.27
C ARG A 322 -14.21 14.20 -26.60
N SER A 323 -13.22 13.93 -27.44
CA SER A 323 -13.26 12.86 -28.43
C SER A 323 -11.85 12.30 -28.61
N SER A 324 -11.71 11.01 -28.30
CA SER A 324 -10.65 10.06 -28.69
C SER A 324 -9.20 10.55 -28.75
N ALA A 325 -8.38 10.09 -27.81
CA ALA A 325 -7.08 9.52 -28.12
C ALA A 325 -6.58 8.73 -26.91
N THR A 326 -6.57 7.40 -27.05
CA THR A 326 -5.66 6.50 -26.35
C THR A 326 -4.27 6.69 -26.94
N ASP A 327 -3.27 6.92 -26.08
CA ASP A 327 -1.88 6.47 -26.18
C ASP A 327 -1.24 6.89 -24.85
N GLY A 328 -0.63 6.04 -24.03
CA GLY A 328 0.27 4.95 -24.41
C GLY A 328 1.70 5.47 -24.37
N LYS A 329 2.24 5.74 -23.16
CA LYS A 329 3.68 5.76 -22.83
C LYS A 329 3.89 6.13 -21.35
N ASP A 330 4.18 5.13 -20.54
CA ASP A 330 5.14 5.26 -19.45
C ASP A 330 6.17 4.16 -19.66
N VAL A 331 7.37 4.59 -20.04
CA VAL A 331 8.54 3.75 -20.22
C VAL A 331 9.15 3.57 -18.83
N VAL A 332 8.79 2.48 -18.15
CA VAL A 332 9.68 1.93 -17.13
C VAL A 332 10.87 1.37 -17.88
N SER A 333 12.02 2.04 -17.79
CA SER A 333 13.29 1.50 -18.30
C SER A 333 13.68 0.30 -17.44
N VAL A 334 13.11 -0.85 -17.76
CA VAL A 334 13.64 -2.15 -17.34
C VAL A 334 14.93 -2.32 -18.13
N VAL A 335 16.06 -2.10 -17.47
CA VAL A 335 17.34 -2.57 -17.99
C VAL A 335 17.25 -4.10 -17.97
N THR A 336 16.88 -4.69 -19.10
CA THR A 336 16.93 -6.13 -19.30
C THR A 336 18.40 -6.52 -19.43
N THR A 337 19.06 -6.78 -18.32
CA THR A 337 20.24 -7.64 -18.33
C THR A 337 19.76 -9.05 -18.67
N SER A 338 20.16 -9.52 -19.85
CA SER A 338 19.92 -10.87 -20.35
C SER A 338 20.16 -11.90 -19.24
N THR A 339 19.09 -12.57 -18.80
CA THR A 339 19.16 -13.52 -17.70
C THR A 339 19.81 -14.81 -18.19
N ILE A 340 21.04 -15.05 -17.76
CA ILE A 340 21.72 -16.34 -17.95
C ILE A 340 21.26 -17.23 -16.82
N ALA A 341 20.22 -18.02 -17.06
CA ALA A 341 19.75 -19.01 -16.09
C ALA A 341 20.72 -20.20 -16.10
N LEU A 342 21.41 -20.43 -14.98
CA LEU A 342 22.27 -21.61 -14.80
C LEU A 342 21.44 -22.90 -14.95
N THR A 343 21.89 -23.80 -15.83
CA THR A 343 21.29 -25.12 -15.99
C THR A 343 21.58 -26.01 -14.77
N LYS A 344 20.76 -27.05 -14.54
CA LYS A 344 21.02 -28.04 -13.46
C LYS A 344 22.42 -28.67 -13.56
N GLN A 345 22.95 -28.77 -14.77
CA GLN A 345 24.27 -29.35 -15.04
C GLN A 345 25.41 -28.36 -14.71
N GLU A 346 25.22 -27.06 -14.91
CA GLU A 346 26.17 -26.02 -14.48
C GLU A 346 26.14 -25.82 -12.96
N MET A 347 24.95 -25.90 -12.34
CA MET A 347 24.83 -25.87 -10.88
C MET A 347 25.45 -27.09 -10.19
N ALA A 348 25.58 -28.22 -10.90
CA ALA A 348 26.25 -29.44 -10.40
C ALA A 348 27.79 -29.32 -10.41
N ASN A 349 28.36 -28.46 -11.27
CA ASN A 349 29.81 -28.19 -11.33
C ASN A 349 30.13 -26.83 -10.67
N ARG A 350 29.89 -26.72 -9.36
CA ARG A 350 30.09 -25.48 -8.59
C ARG A 350 31.53 -24.92 -8.62
N SER A 351 32.52 -25.72 -9.01
CA SER A 351 33.93 -25.31 -9.16
C SER A 351 34.19 -24.39 -10.37
N THR A 352 33.26 -24.29 -11.32
CA THR A 352 33.37 -23.43 -12.52
C THR A 352 32.50 -22.17 -12.45
N LEU A 353 31.99 -21.85 -11.26
CA LEU A 353 31.15 -20.69 -11.01
C LEU A 353 31.94 -19.61 -10.26
N THR A 354 31.68 -18.36 -10.62
CA THR A 354 32.27 -17.19 -9.98
C THR A 354 31.17 -16.26 -9.51
N LEU A 355 31.48 -15.45 -8.51
CA LEU A 355 30.52 -14.54 -7.90
C LEU A 355 30.67 -13.15 -8.53
N ARG A 356 29.67 -12.74 -9.31
CA ARG A 356 29.57 -11.38 -9.88
C ARG A 356 28.84 -10.46 -8.91
N LYS A 357 29.32 -9.22 -8.79
CA LYS A 357 28.77 -8.17 -7.94
C LYS A 357 27.91 -7.22 -8.76
N GLU A 358 26.68 -7.00 -8.33
CA GLU A 358 25.76 -5.99 -8.85
C GLU A 358 25.61 -4.87 -7.81
N VAL A 359 26.26 -3.73 -8.09
CA VAL A 359 26.36 -2.60 -7.15
C VAL A 359 25.05 -1.82 -7.07
N ASP A 360 24.70 -1.42 -5.86
CA ASP A 360 23.47 -0.69 -5.53
C ASP A 360 22.22 -1.40 -6.03
N THR A 361 22.13 -2.71 -5.76
CA THR A 361 20.98 -3.53 -6.14
C THR A 361 20.48 -4.41 -5.01
N VAL A 362 19.16 -4.60 -4.96
CA VAL A 362 18.47 -5.58 -4.12
C VAL A 362 17.60 -6.51 -4.96
N PRO A 363 17.47 -7.78 -4.59
CA PRO A 363 16.57 -8.70 -5.26
C PRO A 363 15.09 -8.43 -4.93
N THR A 364 14.20 -8.84 -5.83
CA THR A 364 12.75 -8.70 -5.60
C THR A 364 12.30 -9.52 -4.38
N ASN A 365 12.86 -10.72 -4.22
CA ASN A 365 12.61 -11.61 -3.07
C ASN A 365 13.90 -12.27 -2.60
N VAL A 366 13.92 -12.70 -1.34
CA VAL A 366 14.99 -13.54 -0.79
C VAL A 366 14.47 -14.93 -0.45
N TYR A 367 15.36 -15.91 -0.48
CA TYR A 367 15.04 -17.30 -0.15
C TYR A 367 15.06 -17.52 1.37
N THR A 368 16.11 -17.06 2.05
CA THR A 368 16.33 -17.21 3.50
C THR A 368 17.57 -16.38 3.90
N ARG A 369 17.95 -16.39 5.17
CA ARG A 369 19.22 -15.85 5.67
C ARG A 369 20.26 -16.97 5.78
N LEU A 370 21.54 -16.63 5.68
CA LEU A 370 22.62 -17.58 5.94
C LEU A 370 22.46 -18.18 7.36
N PRO A 371 22.52 -19.53 7.51
CA PRO A 371 22.33 -20.19 8.81
C PRO A 371 23.36 -19.79 9.87
N GLU A 372 22.94 -19.79 11.14
CA GLU A 372 23.79 -19.48 12.30
C GLU A 372 25.03 -20.38 12.43
N ASN A 373 24.91 -21.65 12.02
CA ASN A 373 26.03 -22.60 12.05
C ASN A 373 27.18 -22.22 11.10
N ASN A 374 26.89 -21.43 10.05
CA ASN A 374 27.91 -20.94 9.13
C ASN A 374 28.56 -19.65 9.64
N MET A 375 27.76 -18.74 10.19
CA MET A 375 28.21 -17.51 10.84
C MET A 375 27.10 -16.97 11.73
N SER A 376 27.41 -16.58 12.97
CA SER A 376 26.40 -16.08 13.91
C SER A 376 25.77 -14.77 13.41
N PHE A 377 24.53 -14.47 13.83
CA PHE A 377 23.83 -13.25 13.42
C PHE A 377 24.67 -12.01 13.73
N VAL A 378 25.26 -11.94 14.91
CA VAL A 378 26.10 -10.81 15.35
C VAL A 378 27.35 -10.69 14.47
N ASP A 379 27.98 -11.80 14.12
CA ASP A 379 29.15 -11.80 13.23
C ASP A 379 28.77 -11.39 11.81
N GLN A 380 27.63 -11.87 11.29
CA GLN A 380 27.14 -11.47 9.97
C GLN A 380 26.88 -9.97 9.89
N MET A 381 26.37 -9.36 10.97
CA MET A 381 26.13 -7.92 11.03
C MET A 381 27.44 -7.12 10.98
N ASN A 382 28.49 -7.59 11.68
CA ASN A 382 29.76 -6.88 11.82
C ASN A 382 30.81 -7.23 10.76
N ALA A 383 30.58 -8.28 9.96
CA ALA A 383 31.53 -8.78 8.98
C ALA A 383 31.73 -7.83 7.80
N SER A 384 32.99 -7.75 7.34
CA SER A 384 33.35 -7.02 6.11
C SER A 384 32.75 -7.69 4.86
N PRO A 385 32.55 -6.94 3.75
CA PRO A 385 32.09 -7.53 2.49
C PRO A 385 32.95 -8.71 2.00
N SER A 386 34.27 -8.62 2.17
CA SER A 386 35.21 -9.70 1.80
C SER A 386 35.01 -10.95 2.65
N THR A 387 34.82 -10.78 3.96
CA THR A 387 34.54 -11.89 4.88
C THR A 387 33.21 -12.56 4.54
N LYS A 388 32.17 -11.79 4.24
CA LYS A 388 30.86 -12.33 3.82
C LYS A 388 30.95 -13.14 2.53
N LYS A 389 31.75 -12.66 1.56
CA LYS A 389 32.02 -13.37 0.30
C LYS A 389 32.70 -14.71 0.55
N GLU A 390 33.75 -14.74 1.37
CA GLU A 390 34.48 -15.97 1.71
C GLU A 390 33.57 -17.01 2.38
N ILE A 391 32.77 -16.58 3.36
CA ILE A 391 31.82 -17.44 4.06
C ILE A 391 30.74 -17.99 3.14
N PHE A 392 30.20 -17.16 2.25
CA PHE A 392 29.23 -17.63 1.25
C PHE A 392 29.85 -18.68 0.32
N MET A 393 31.06 -18.46 -0.18
CA MET A 393 31.74 -19.43 -1.05
C MET A 393 31.99 -20.75 -0.34
N LYS A 394 32.43 -20.70 0.92
CA LYS A 394 32.59 -21.89 1.77
C LYS A 394 31.26 -22.62 1.96
N PHE A 395 30.20 -21.89 2.30
CA PHE A 395 28.85 -22.43 2.45
C PHE A 395 28.38 -23.16 1.18
N ILE A 396 28.56 -22.56 0.00
CA ILE A 396 28.17 -23.17 -1.28
C ILE A 396 28.96 -24.45 -1.59
N GLN A 397 30.23 -24.53 -1.18
CA GLN A 397 31.05 -25.73 -1.34
C GLN A 397 30.61 -26.85 -0.40
N GLU A 398 30.43 -26.54 0.89
CA GLU A 398 30.03 -27.49 1.93
C GLU A 398 28.61 -28.04 1.75
N THR A 399 27.74 -27.28 1.07
CA THR A 399 26.33 -27.64 0.86
C THR A 399 26.02 -28.08 -0.57
N SER A 400 27.05 -28.44 -1.35
CA SER A 400 26.90 -28.82 -2.77
C SER A 400 25.97 -30.01 -2.99
N ASP A 401 25.97 -30.99 -2.08
CA ASP A 401 25.14 -32.19 -2.14
C ASP A 401 23.77 -32.05 -1.44
N ASP A 402 23.50 -30.91 -0.78
CA ASP A 402 22.23 -30.69 -0.08
C ASP A 402 21.19 -30.11 -1.04
N GLU A 403 20.13 -30.87 -1.30
CA GLU A 403 19.01 -30.47 -2.16
C GLU A 403 18.39 -29.12 -1.74
N ARG A 404 18.36 -28.81 -0.44
CA ARG A 404 17.86 -27.52 0.10
C ARG A 404 18.62 -26.33 -0.45
N TRP A 405 19.94 -26.46 -0.53
CA TRP A 405 20.88 -25.40 -0.88
C TRP A 405 21.30 -25.45 -2.35
N SER A 406 20.93 -26.52 -3.05
CA SER A 406 21.16 -26.70 -4.49
C SER A 406 20.60 -25.53 -5.32
N GLN A 407 19.48 -24.93 -4.90
CA GLN A 407 18.81 -23.80 -5.56
C GLN A 407 19.38 -22.41 -5.26
N VAL A 408 20.32 -22.30 -4.31
CA VAL A 408 20.92 -21.01 -3.96
C VAL A 408 21.85 -20.57 -5.09
N ILE A 409 21.57 -19.41 -5.67
CA ILE A 409 22.32 -18.84 -6.79
C ILE A 409 23.12 -17.59 -6.41
N GLY A 410 23.06 -17.14 -5.16
CA GLY A 410 23.69 -15.89 -4.75
C GLY A 410 23.28 -15.44 -3.35
N TYR A 411 23.73 -14.24 -3.00
CA TYR A 411 23.30 -13.54 -1.79
C TYR A 411 23.23 -12.02 -2.02
N CYS A 412 22.46 -11.30 -1.22
CA CYS A 412 22.55 -9.85 -1.12
C CYS A 412 22.84 -9.42 0.33
N THR A 413 23.51 -8.28 0.50
CA THR A 413 23.85 -7.74 1.82
C THR A 413 24.18 -6.25 1.73
N LYS A 414 24.40 -5.63 2.88
CA LYS A 414 25.02 -4.32 3.02
C LYS A 414 25.82 -4.23 4.34
N PRO A 415 26.58 -3.15 4.59
CA PRO A 415 27.17 -2.92 5.91
C PRO A 415 26.10 -2.99 7.01
N ASN A 416 26.42 -3.62 8.14
CA ASN A 416 25.50 -3.79 9.27
C ASN A 416 24.19 -4.54 8.93
N LYS A 417 24.22 -5.44 7.94
CA LYS A 417 23.12 -6.35 7.59
C LYS A 417 23.62 -7.76 7.39
N PRO A 418 22.80 -8.80 7.61
CA PRO A 418 23.24 -10.18 7.44
C PRO A 418 23.33 -10.56 5.95
N ILE A 419 23.64 -11.83 5.67
CA ILE A 419 23.69 -12.39 4.32
C ILE A 419 22.32 -12.98 3.99
N TYR A 420 21.64 -12.45 2.97
CA TYR A 420 20.37 -12.99 2.48
C TYR A 420 20.57 -13.80 1.22
N LEU A 421 20.19 -15.07 1.23
CA LEU A 421 20.41 -16.02 0.13
C LEU A 421 19.34 -15.87 -0.95
N LEU A 422 19.74 -16.08 -2.21
CA LEU A 422 18.92 -15.85 -3.40
C LEU A 422 18.66 -17.14 -4.17
N THR A 423 17.53 -17.20 -4.85
CA THR A 423 17.16 -18.25 -5.80
C THR A 423 16.79 -17.63 -7.13
N LYS A 424 16.41 -18.44 -8.12
CA LYS A 424 15.89 -17.95 -9.41
C LYS A 424 14.69 -17.00 -9.26
N ASP A 425 13.90 -17.15 -8.19
CA ASP A 425 12.71 -16.34 -7.93
C ASP A 425 13.05 -14.96 -7.30
N SER A 426 14.34 -14.69 -7.08
CA SER A 426 14.86 -13.41 -6.59
C SER A 426 14.99 -12.33 -7.68
N TYR A 427 14.93 -12.72 -8.97
CA TYR A 427 15.01 -11.81 -10.12
C TYR A 427 13.65 -11.16 -10.44
N PRO A 428 13.59 -9.91 -10.97
CA PRO A 428 14.70 -9.01 -11.28
C PRO A 428 15.31 -8.32 -10.05
N PHE A 429 16.55 -7.88 -10.19
CA PHE A 429 17.18 -7.00 -9.20
C PHE A 429 16.75 -5.55 -9.44
N GLN A 430 16.56 -4.81 -8.35
CA GLN A 430 16.08 -3.43 -8.33
C GLN A 430 17.18 -2.52 -7.79
N LYS A 431 17.31 -1.31 -8.33
CA LYS A 431 18.30 -0.34 -7.85
C LYS A 431 17.97 0.11 -6.42
N LYS A 432 18.96 0.00 -5.53
CA LYS A 432 18.88 0.48 -4.14
C LYS A 432 20.27 0.82 -3.63
N MET A 433 20.46 2.08 -3.24
CA MET A 433 21.73 2.57 -2.71
C MET A 433 22.19 1.80 -1.48
N ASP A 434 23.49 1.59 -1.39
CA ASP A 434 24.22 0.93 -0.30
C ASP A 434 23.96 -0.58 -0.17
N TRP A 435 23.25 -1.19 -1.11
CA TRP A 435 23.05 -2.64 -1.16
C TRP A 435 23.80 -3.28 -2.29
N ASP A 436 24.48 -4.39 -2.01
CA ASP A 436 25.20 -5.15 -3.01
C ASP A 436 24.57 -6.53 -3.15
N THR A 437 24.25 -6.89 -4.39
CA THR A 437 23.80 -8.23 -4.74
C THR A 437 24.93 -9.00 -5.42
N TYR A 438 25.12 -10.24 -5.00
CA TYR A 438 26.14 -11.13 -5.50
C TYR A 438 25.47 -12.39 -6.04
N HIS A 439 25.74 -12.76 -7.30
CA HIS A 439 25.16 -13.97 -7.89
C HIS A 439 26.21 -14.81 -8.62
N LEU A 440 25.94 -16.10 -8.71
CA LEU A 440 26.81 -17.05 -9.38
C LEU A 440 26.61 -16.95 -10.90
N VAL A 441 27.71 -16.80 -11.62
CA VAL A 441 27.77 -16.84 -13.08
C VAL A 441 28.86 -17.82 -13.53
N PRO A 442 28.73 -18.45 -14.71
CA PRO A 442 29.81 -19.27 -15.28
C PRO A 442 31.10 -18.46 -15.39
N SER A 443 32.26 -19.07 -15.12
CA SER A 443 33.58 -18.41 -15.23
C SER A 443 33.84 -17.80 -16.61
N SER A 444 33.20 -18.27 -17.68
CA SER A 444 33.27 -17.68 -19.02
C SER A 444 32.62 -16.30 -19.13
N LEU A 445 31.74 -15.96 -18.19
CA LEU A 445 30.96 -14.71 -18.16
C LEU A 445 31.42 -13.78 -17.03
N SER A 446 32.39 -14.22 -16.23
CA SER A 446 33.05 -13.40 -15.23
C SER A 446 34.08 -12.53 -15.91
N VAL A 447 33.64 -11.39 -16.42
CA VAL A 447 34.57 -10.32 -16.77
C VAL A 447 35.10 -9.80 -15.44
N GLU A 448 36.37 -10.07 -15.14
CA GLU A 448 37.07 -9.43 -14.03
C GLU A 448 37.09 -7.92 -14.32
N ASP A 449 36.33 -7.14 -13.54
CA ASP A 449 36.34 -5.68 -13.62
C ASP A 449 37.67 -5.12 -13.09
N GLU A 450 38.75 -5.24 -13.87
CA GLU A 450 39.89 -4.32 -13.89
C GLU A 450 40.59 -4.37 -15.27
N LYS A 451 40.11 -3.59 -16.27
CA LYS A 451 40.93 -2.76 -17.20
C LYS A 451 40.15 -2.10 -18.35
N ILE A 452 40.74 -0.99 -18.81
CA ILE A 452 40.28 0.05 -19.74
C ILE A 452 40.29 -0.37 -21.23
N SER A 453 39.36 0.26 -21.99
CA SER A 453 39.29 0.61 -23.43
C SER A 453 39.01 -0.42 -24.54
N ALA A 454 37.94 -0.07 -25.27
CA ALA A 454 37.80 0.08 -26.74
C ALA A 454 37.63 -1.15 -27.66
N ASP A 455 36.53 -1.02 -28.43
CA ASP A 455 36.23 -1.53 -29.77
C ASP A 455 35.84 -3.01 -29.99
N GLY A 456 34.72 -3.17 -30.70
CA GLY A 456 34.58 -4.20 -31.73
C GLY A 456 33.49 -5.26 -31.57
N GLU A 457 32.35 -4.99 -32.21
CA GLU A 457 31.53 -5.92 -33.03
C GLU A 457 30.64 -6.99 -32.38
N ALA A 458 29.33 -6.86 -32.66
CA ALA A 458 28.28 -7.85 -32.40
C ALA A 458 28.05 -8.73 -33.62
N MET A 459 27.96 -10.05 -33.40
CA MET A 459 27.47 -11.04 -34.38
C MET A 459 26.13 -11.61 -33.90
N ASP A 460 25.15 -11.60 -34.80
CA ASP A 460 23.84 -12.24 -34.69
C ASP A 460 23.93 -13.77 -34.73
N VAL A 461 23.13 -14.46 -33.89
CA VAL A 461 22.57 -15.79 -34.23
C VAL A 461 21.16 -15.94 -33.63
N ASP A 462 20.26 -16.35 -34.51
CA ASP A 462 18.85 -16.65 -34.40
C ASP A 462 18.47 -17.90 -33.55
N ASN A 463 17.44 -17.70 -32.72
CA ASN A 463 16.12 -18.36 -32.72
C ASN A 463 15.86 -19.79 -32.13
N GLU A 464 14.62 -19.89 -31.59
CA GLU A 464 13.73 -21.05 -31.37
C GLU A 464 13.80 -21.88 -30.06
N ASN A 465 12.82 -21.66 -29.16
CA ASN A 465 11.72 -22.62 -28.92
C ASN A 465 10.66 -22.06 -27.94
N GLU A 466 9.51 -21.61 -28.48
CA GLU A 466 8.29 -21.27 -27.74
C GLU A 466 7.48 -22.54 -27.42
N GLU A 467 7.53 -22.99 -26.16
CA GLU A 467 6.46 -23.85 -25.62
C GLU A 467 5.28 -22.96 -25.17
N THR A 468 4.20 -23.04 -25.95
CA THR A 468 2.92 -22.37 -25.70
C THR A 468 2.36 -22.65 -24.30
N LYS A 469 2.46 -21.67 -23.40
CA LYS A 469 1.71 -21.62 -22.13
C LYS A 469 0.24 -21.30 -22.45
N SER A 470 -0.64 -22.30 -22.41
CA SER A 470 -2.09 -22.05 -22.49
C SER A 470 -2.58 -21.37 -21.20
N GLU A 471 -3.16 -20.17 -21.31
CA GLU A 471 -3.80 -19.46 -20.19
C GLU A 471 -4.91 -20.31 -19.54
N PRO A 472 -5.14 -20.16 -18.22
CA PRO A 472 -6.25 -20.81 -17.55
C PRO A 472 -7.60 -20.34 -18.13
N PRO A 473 -8.61 -21.22 -18.23
CA PRO A 473 -9.90 -20.88 -18.80
C PRO A 473 -10.61 -19.80 -17.97
N LYS A 474 -11.01 -18.69 -18.62
CA LYS A 474 -11.74 -17.56 -18.01
C LYS A 474 -13.24 -17.63 -18.36
N MET A 475 -14.10 -17.12 -17.48
CA MET A 475 -15.54 -16.98 -17.78
C MET A 475 -15.77 -15.91 -18.86
N LEU A 476 -16.67 -16.18 -19.81
CA LEU A 476 -17.08 -15.19 -20.80
C LEU A 476 -17.83 -14.03 -20.15
N THR A 477 -17.52 -12.82 -20.57
CA THR A 477 -18.27 -11.59 -20.25
C THR A 477 -19.68 -11.63 -20.86
N LYS A 478 -20.57 -10.74 -20.40
CA LYS A 478 -21.94 -10.64 -20.96
C LYS A 478 -21.94 -10.28 -22.45
N GLU A 479 -20.95 -9.51 -22.90
CA GLU A 479 -20.81 -9.10 -24.30
C GLU A 479 -20.35 -10.27 -25.17
N GLU A 480 -19.36 -11.04 -24.72
CA GLU A 480 -18.90 -12.25 -25.40
C GLU A 480 -20.01 -13.31 -25.47
N GLN A 481 -20.79 -13.48 -24.39
CA GLN A 481 -21.97 -14.35 -24.38
C GLN A 481 -23.00 -13.89 -25.42
N ALA A 482 -23.28 -12.60 -25.52
CA ALA A 482 -24.22 -12.06 -26.51
C ALA A 482 -23.72 -12.28 -27.95
N ASN A 483 -22.42 -12.10 -28.20
CA ASN A 483 -21.82 -12.37 -29.50
C ASN A 483 -21.87 -13.86 -29.84
N ARG A 484 -21.59 -14.73 -28.86
CA ARG A 484 -21.66 -16.19 -29.04
C ARG A 484 -23.08 -16.68 -29.35
N VAL A 485 -24.10 -16.10 -28.74
CA VAL A 485 -25.51 -16.39 -29.08
C VAL A 485 -25.82 -15.98 -30.52
N LYS A 486 -25.32 -14.84 -30.99
CA LYS A 486 -25.54 -14.39 -32.37
C LYS A 486 -24.89 -15.34 -33.40
N GLU A 487 -23.68 -15.83 -33.12
CA GLU A 487 -23.01 -16.81 -33.97
C GLU A 487 -23.77 -18.15 -34.05
N LEU A 488 -24.16 -18.69 -32.88
CA LEU A 488 -24.92 -19.93 -32.79
C LEU A 488 -26.29 -19.80 -33.48
N PHE A 489 -26.96 -18.66 -33.28
CA PHE A 489 -28.21 -18.33 -33.95
C PHE A 489 -28.05 -18.31 -35.48
N ALA A 490 -27.03 -17.62 -36.00
CA ALA A 490 -26.76 -17.56 -37.44
C ALA A 490 -26.50 -18.96 -38.02
N THR A 491 -25.84 -19.82 -37.26
CA THR A 491 -25.56 -21.21 -37.65
C THR A 491 -26.85 -22.03 -37.73
N PHE A 492 -27.69 -21.99 -36.70
CA PHE A 492 -28.95 -22.75 -36.69
C PHE A 492 -29.96 -22.27 -37.75
N VAL A 493 -30.02 -20.97 -38.03
CA VAL A 493 -30.85 -20.45 -39.13
C VAL A 493 -30.32 -20.92 -40.49
N LYS A 494 -28.99 -20.96 -40.68
CA LYS A 494 -28.36 -21.49 -41.90
C LYS A 494 -28.66 -22.97 -42.11
N ASP A 495 -28.82 -23.72 -41.01
CA ASP A 495 -29.19 -25.15 -41.02
C ASP A 495 -30.70 -25.38 -41.19
N GLY A 496 -31.48 -24.34 -41.53
CA GLY A 496 -32.90 -24.44 -41.87
C GLY A 496 -33.87 -24.36 -40.69
N MET A 497 -33.40 -23.98 -39.50
CA MET A 497 -34.23 -23.83 -38.31
C MET A 497 -35.02 -22.51 -38.33
N ALA A 498 -36.30 -22.55 -37.95
CA ALA A 498 -37.13 -21.35 -37.86
C ALA A 498 -36.55 -20.35 -36.84
N PRO A 499 -36.61 -19.02 -37.07
CA PRO A 499 -35.91 -18.02 -36.24
C PRO A 499 -36.21 -18.11 -34.74
N ASN A 500 -37.46 -18.33 -34.36
CA ASN A 500 -37.83 -18.44 -32.94
C ASN A 500 -37.26 -19.71 -32.28
N GLU A 501 -37.12 -20.80 -33.03
CA GLU A 501 -36.53 -22.04 -32.55
C GLU A 501 -35.00 -21.94 -32.53
N ALA A 502 -34.39 -21.33 -33.54
CA ALA A 502 -32.96 -21.06 -33.59
C ALA A 502 -32.49 -20.17 -32.42
N GLY A 503 -33.30 -19.17 -32.03
CA GLY A 503 -33.02 -18.34 -30.85
C GLY A 503 -33.02 -19.13 -29.54
N ARG A 504 -33.98 -20.04 -29.37
CA ARG A 504 -34.05 -20.92 -28.19
C ARG A 504 -32.87 -21.90 -28.15
N GLN A 505 -32.54 -22.52 -29.28
CA GLN A 505 -31.43 -23.48 -29.36
C GLN A 505 -30.06 -22.81 -29.16
N ALA A 506 -29.87 -21.59 -29.65
CA ALA A 506 -28.64 -20.82 -29.42
C ALA A 506 -28.42 -20.50 -27.93
N ILE A 507 -29.47 -20.10 -27.22
CA ILE A 507 -29.40 -19.84 -25.76
C ILE A 507 -29.13 -21.13 -24.99
N LEU A 508 -29.79 -22.23 -25.37
CA LEU A 508 -29.59 -23.54 -24.74
C LEU A 508 -28.17 -24.09 -24.97
N ALA A 509 -27.63 -23.93 -26.17
CA ALA A 509 -26.27 -24.32 -26.53
C ALA A 509 -25.23 -23.52 -25.74
N LEU A 510 -25.38 -22.19 -25.65
CA LEU A 510 -24.50 -21.37 -24.82
C LEU A 510 -24.60 -21.77 -23.34
N SER A 511 -25.80 -22.06 -22.84
CA SER A 511 -25.99 -22.50 -21.46
C SER A 511 -25.21 -23.79 -21.14
N LYS A 512 -25.18 -24.75 -22.09
CA LYS A 512 -24.35 -25.96 -22.00
C LYS A 512 -22.85 -25.66 -22.07
N GLU A 513 -22.42 -24.78 -22.97
CA GLU A 513 -21.02 -24.35 -23.07
C GLU A 513 -20.54 -23.69 -21.76
N LEU A 514 -21.35 -22.80 -21.17
CA LEU A 514 -21.05 -22.15 -19.90
C LEU A 514 -21.03 -23.13 -18.72
N ALA A 515 -21.92 -24.12 -18.70
CA ALA A 515 -21.92 -25.16 -17.67
C ALA A 515 -20.65 -26.03 -17.74
N LEU A 516 -20.21 -26.40 -18.94
CA LEU A 516 -18.97 -27.14 -19.16
C LEU A 516 -17.74 -26.31 -18.76
N LEU A 517 -17.73 -25.02 -19.10
CA LEU A 517 -16.66 -24.10 -18.74
C LEU A 517 -16.58 -23.90 -17.22
N LYS A 518 -17.73 -23.75 -16.54
CA LYS A 518 -17.80 -23.72 -15.06
C LYS A 518 -17.25 -25.01 -14.45
N ALA A 519 -17.59 -26.18 -14.99
CA ALA A 519 -17.06 -27.46 -14.51
C ALA A 519 -15.54 -27.58 -14.73
N LYS A 520 -15.02 -27.07 -15.86
CA LYS A 520 -13.57 -27.02 -16.14
C LYS A 520 -12.85 -26.07 -15.19
N ILE A 521 -13.42 -24.89 -14.92
CA ILE A 521 -12.88 -23.93 -13.95
C ILE A 521 -12.88 -24.54 -12.54
N ALA A 522 -13.99 -25.16 -12.12
CA ALA A 522 -14.09 -25.83 -10.82
C ALA A 522 -13.08 -26.98 -10.67
N ASN A 523 -12.88 -27.80 -11.72
CA ASN A 523 -11.86 -28.86 -11.71
C ASN A 523 -10.44 -28.31 -11.75
N ALA A 524 -10.18 -27.18 -12.43
CA ALA A 524 -8.88 -26.52 -12.43
C ALA A 524 -8.58 -25.92 -11.04
N GLN A 525 -9.58 -25.32 -10.38
CA GLN A 525 -9.50 -24.84 -9.01
C GLN A 525 -9.25 -25.99 -8.04
N LYS A 526 -10.03 -27.07 -8.13
CA LYS A 526 -9.83 -28.27 -7.33
C LYS A 526 -8.46 -28.91 -7.53
N ARG A 527 -7.92 -28.93 -8.75
CA ARG A 527 -6.54 -29.40 -9.04
C ARG A 527 -5.46 -28.44 -8.54
N LEU A 528 -5.75 -27.15 -8.42
CA LEU A 528 -4.88 -26.17 -7.76
C LEU A 528 -4.89 -26.37 -6.24
N GLU A 529 -6.06 -26.61 -5.66
CA GLU A 529 -6.26 -26.93 -4.24
C GLU A 529 -5.60 -28.27 -3.87
N GLU A 530 -5.71 -29.30 -4.72
CA GLU A 530 -5.06 -30.61 -4.55
C GLU A 530 -3.53 -30.56 -4.73
N LYS A 531 -2.98 -29.53 -5.40
CA LYS A 531 -1.53 -29.30 -5.53
C LYS A 531 -0.91 -28.51 -4.35
N ALA A 532 -1.70 -28.07 -3.37
CA ALA A 532 -1.26 -27.18 -2.30
C ALA A 532 -1.39 -27.80 -0.90
N VAL A 533 -1.22 -29.11 -0.75
CA VAL A 533 -1.00 -29.69 0.59
C VAL A 533 0.43 -29.36 1.00
N PHE A 534 0.59 -28.36 1.87
CA PHE A 534 1.87 -28.10 2.52
C PHE A 534 2.21 -29.32 3.38
N ASP A 535 3.20 -30.10 2.94
CA ASP A 535 3.73 -31.21 3.70
C ASP A 535 4.97 -30.73 4.51
N PRO A 536 4.81 -30.49 5.82
CA PRO A 536 5.91 -30.01 6.64
C PRO A 536 7.05 -31.03 6.76
N LYS A 537 6.77 -32.33 6.58
CA LYS A 537 7.79 -33.40 6.63
C LYS A 537 8.64 -33.41 5.37
N HIS A 538 8.03 -33.19 4.21
CA HIS A 538 8.76 -33.08 2.95
C HIS A 538 9.75 -31.91 2.96
N ILE A 539 9.36 -30.79 3.55
CA ILE A 539 10.19 -29.58 3.62
C ILE A 539 11.17 -29.64 4.82
N GLY A 540 10.93 -30.52 5.80
CA GLY A 540 11.76 -30.63 7.00
C GLY A 540 11.59 -29.46 7.95
N LEU A 541 10.37 -28.93 8.05
CA LEU A 541 10.01 -27.83 8.93
C LEU A 541 9.93 -28.31 10.38
N GLU A 542 10.58 -27.60 11.30
CA GLU A 542 10.62 -27.96 12.71
C GLU A 542 9.38 -27.47 13.48
N LYS A 543 9.00 -28.26 14.49
CA LYS A 543 7.90 -27.96 15.40
C LYS A 543 8.06 -26.57 16.06
N ALA A 544 9.26 -26.24 16.51
CA ALA A 544 9.57 -24.98 17.19
C ALA A 544 9.31 -23.76 16.29
N THR A 545 9.63 -23.85 14.99
CA THR A 545 9.36 -22.79 14.02
C THR A 545 7.86 -22.53 13.86
N ILE A 546 7.04 -23.59 13.78
CA ILE A 546 5.59 -23.45 13.67
C ILE A 546 5.01 -22.81 14.94
N GLU A 547 5.44 -23.25 16.12
CA GLU A 547 5.02 -22.68 17.41
C GLU A 547 5.39 -21.19 17.52
N LEU A 548 6.55 -20.79 17.00
CA LEU A 548 6.95 -19.39 16.96
C LEU A 548 6.09 -18.55 16.00
N VAL A 549 5.81 -19.06 14.80
CA VAL A 549 4.90 -18.40 13.85
C VAL A 549 3.48 -18.27 14.43
N LEU A 550 2.99 -19.29 15.14
CA LEU A 550 1.72 -19.23 15.87
C LEU A 550 1.70 -18.11 16.92
N LYS A 551 2.80 -17.86 17.64
CA LYS A 551 2.90 -16.73 18.58
C LYS A 551 2.77 -15.39 17.87
N TYR A 552 3.35 -15.22 16.68
CA TYR A 552 3.18 -14.00 15.89
C TYR A 552 1.73 -13.80 15.44
N ILE A 553 1.07 -14.85 14.97
CA ILE A 553 -0.35 -14.82 14.60
C ILE A 553 -1.23 -14.49 15.81
N GLN A 554 -0.95 -15.09 16.96
CA GLN A 554 -1.66 -14.81 18.21
C GLN A 554 -1.49 -13.36 18.66
N ASN A 555 -0.29 -12.79 18.57
CA ASN A 555 -0.07 -11.38 18.90
C ASN A 555 -0.93 -10.45 18.03
N VAL A 556 -1.10 -10.76 16.74
CA VAL A 556 -2.01 -10.02 15.84
C VAL A 556 -3.48 -10.28 16.17
N GLU A 557 -3.86 -11.50 16.53
CA GLU A 557 -5.22 -11.85 16.97
C GLU A 557 -5.63 -11.05 18.21
N GLU A 558 -4.74 -10.95 19.20
CA GLU A 558 -4.97 -10.20 20.44
C GLU A 558 -4.91 -8.69 20.23
N ASN A 559 -4.18 -8.22 19.20
CA ASN A 559 -3.92 -6.80 18.95
C ASN A 559 -4.12 -6.44 17.47
N PRO A 560 -5.31 -6.67 16.87
CA PRO A 560 -5.50 -6.64 15.42
C PRO A 560 -5.35 -5.25 14.80
N CYS A 561 -5.58 -4.21 15.62
CA CYS A 561 -5.46 -2.81 15.24
C CYS A 561 -4.03 -2.28 15.43
N THR A 562 -3.09 -3.02 16.03
CA THR A 562 -1.78 -2.47 16.38
C THR A 562 -0.75 -2.83 15.29
N PRO A 563 -0.24 -1.85 14.51
CA PRO A 563 0.59 -2.14 13.34
C PRO A 563 1.86 -2.94 13.67
N LYS A 564 2.51 -2.67 14.81
CA LYS A 564 3.81 -3.26 15.17
C LYS A 564 3.85 -4.80 15.17
N PHE A 565 2.73 -5.47 15.47
CA PHE A 565 2.67 -6.93 15.52
C PHE A 565 2.57 -7.58 14.14
N ARG A 566 2.29 -6.78 13.11
CA ARG A 566 2.18 -7.24 11.71
C ARG A 566 3.48 -7.10 10.94
N PHE A 567 4.49 -6.41 11.45
CA PHE A 567 5.74 -6.13 10.73
C PHE A 567 6.92 -6.86 11.39
N LEU A 568 7.44 -7.89 10.72
CA LEU A 568 8.52 -8.74 11.20
C LEU A 568 9.77 -8.54 10.34
N LYS A 569 10.74 -7.78 10.85
CA LYS A 569 12.02 -7.54 10.17
C LYS A 569 12.91 -8.77 10.22
N PHE A 570 13.62 -9.04 9.13
CA PHE A 570 14.54 -10.18 9.08
C PHE A 570 15.76 -9.98 9.96
N ALA A 571 16.23 -8.74 10.13
CA ALA A 571 17.26 -8.41 11.13
C ALA A 571 16.70 -8.29 12.58
N ASN A 572 15.58 -8.94 12.89
CA ASN A 572 15.09 -9.08 14.25
C ASN A 572 15.45 -10.47 14.78
N ILE A 573 16.27 -10.53 15.84
CA ILE A 573 16.70 -11.77 16.49
C ILE A 573 15.54 -12.71 16.85
N MET A 574 14.34 -12.18 17.13
CA MET A 574 13.18 -13.00 17.46
C MET A 574 12.58 -13.69 16.23
N PHE A 575 12.63 -13.04 15.06
CA PHE A 575 12.12 -13.62 13.81
C PHE A 575 13.19 -14.46 13.09
N ASP A 576 14.41 -14.36 13.58
CA ASP A 576 15.60 -14.99 13.02
C ASP A 576 15.51 -16.51 12.94
N ASP A 577 14.96 -17.11 14.00
CA ASP A 577 14.69 -18.55 14.07
C ASP A 577 13.71 -19.02 12.98
N VAL A 578 12.82 -18.14 12.51
CA VAL A 578 11.91 -18.44 11.39
C VAL A 578 12.63 -18.26 10.06
N VAL A 579 13.39 -17.18 9.91
CA VAL A 579 14.06 -16.85 8.65
C VAL A 579 15.13 -17.88 8.31
N THR A 580 15.85 -18.43 9.29
CA THR A 580 16.92 -19.43 9.08
C THR A 580 16.46 -20.88 9.08
N ALA A 581 15.29 -21.16 9.66
CA ALA A 581 14.72 -22.51 9.69
C ALA A 581 14.44 -23.06 8.28
N LYS A 582 14.58 -24.37 8.14
CA LYS A 582 14.24 -25.07 6.89
C LYS A 582 12.73 -24.97 6.64
N GLY A 583 12.33 -24.40 5.50
CA GLY A 583 10.92 -24.22 5.18
C GLY A 583 10.21 -23.08 5.91
N GLY A 584 10.91 -22.28 6.72
CA GLY A 584 10.28 -21.29 7.60
C GLY A 584 9.60 -20.16 6.82
N LEU A 585 10.29 -19.58 5.83
CA LEU A 585 9.70 -18.54 4.98
C LEU A 585 8.65 -19.11 4.02
N GLU A 586 8.83 -20.34 3.53
CA GLU A 586 7.83 -21.04 2.73
C GLU A 586 6.55 -21.29 3.53
N PHE A 587 6.67 -21.62 4.81
CA PHE A 587 5.55 -21.75 5.72
C PHE A 587 4.85 -20.41 5.95
N CYS A 588 5.59 -19.33 6.18
CA CYS A 588 5.01 -17.98 6.25
C CYS A 588 4.24 -17.62 4.97
N LYS A 589 4.82 -17.85 3.78
CA LYS A 589 4.14 -17.62 2.50
C LYS A 589 2.89 -18.48 2.34
N TYR A 590 2.96 -19.76 2.74
CA TYR A 590 1.83 -20.68 2.71
C TYR A 590 0.67 -20.19 3.58
N LEU A 591 0.98 -19.63 4.75
CA LEU A 591 -0.03 -19.02 5.62
C LEU A 591 -0.55 -17.66 5.11
N GLY A 592 0.06 -17.07 4.09
CA GLY A 592 -0.35 -15.78 3.52
C GLY A 592 0.37 -14.57 4.11
N PHE A 593 1.58 -14.74 4.65
CA PHE A 593 2.45 -13.60 4.93
C PHE A 593 2.95 -12.99 3.62
N ASP A 594 2.99 -11.67 3.56
CA ASP A 594 3.65 -10.94 2.50
C ASP A 594 5.14 -10.78 2.84
N ILE A 595 6.03 -11.12 1.91
CA ILE A 595 7.48 -10.94 2.09
C ILE A 595 7.99 -10.01 1.00
N TYR A 596 8.71 -8.97 1.39
CA TYR A 596 9.25 -7.98 0.46
C TYR A 596 10.38 -7.18 1.10
N PHE A 597 11.12 -6.47 0.27
CA PHE A 597 12.09 -5.48 0.71
C PHE A 597 11.37 -4.19 1.15
N ALA A 598 11.58 -3.74 2.38
CA ALA A 598 10.98 -2.55 2.98
C ALA A 598 12.06 -1.61 3.52
N ASP A 599 12.11 -0.38 3.03
CA ASP A 599 13.04 0.69 3.44
C ASP A 599 14.53 0.30 3.38
N VAL A 600 14.98 -0.42 4.40
CA VAL A 600 16.37 -0.79 4.70
C VAL A 600 16.56 -2.27 5.02
N ASP A 601 15.53 -3.12 4.89
CA ASP A 601 15.63 -4.54 5.16
C ASP A 601 14.50 -5.37 4.52
N TYR A 602 14.67 -6.69 4.49
CA TYR A 602 13.55 -7.59 4.20
C TYR A 602 12.64 -7.74 5.41
N VAL A 603 11.34 -7.81 5.12
CA VAL A 603 10.29 -7.99 6.12
C VAL A 603 9.34 -9.09 5.70
N ALA A 604 8.80 -9.80 6.68
CA ALA A 604 7.57 -10.57 6.57
C ALA A 604 6.46 -9.78 7.25
N THR A 605 5.32 -9.66 6.59
CA THR A 605 4.18 -8.94 7.13
C THR A 605 2.93 -9.80 7.11
N ILE A 606 2.09 -9.63 8.13
CA ILE A 606 0.75 -10.21 8.17
C ILE A 606 -0.21 -9.14 7.62
N PRO A 607 -0.70 -9.28 6.37
CA PRO A 607 -1.50 -8.25 5.72
C PRO A 607 -2.67 -7.80 6.58
N VAL A 608 -3.05 -6.53 6.47
CA VAL A 608 -4.17 -5.96 7.24
C VAL A 608 -5.47 -6.72 7.00
N ALA A 609 -5.65 -7.20 5.77
CA ALA A 609 -6.79 -8.00 5.33
C ALA A 609 -6.72 -9.49 5.70
N ALA A 610 -5.62 -9.98 6.27
CA ALA A 610 -5.44 -11.41 6.50
C ALA A 610 -6.53 -12.00 7.41
N ASN A 611 -7.04 -13.17 7.05
CA ASN A 611 -7.95 -13.95 7.89
C ASN A 611 -7.13 -14.67 8.98
N ILE A 612 -6.93 -13.99 10.10
CA ILE A 612 -6.09 -14.47 11.21
C ILE A 612 -6.58 -15.82 11.77
N ALA A 613 -7.89 -16.04 11.84
CA ALA A 613 -8.45 -17.30 12.31
C ALA A 613 -8.08 -18.45 11.37
N LEU A 614 -8.22 -18.24 10.05
CA LEU A 614 -7.80 -19.22 9.05
C LEU A 614 -6.29 -19.50 9.14
N MET A 615 -5.45 -18.45 9.22
CA MET A 615 -4.00 -18.62 9.36
C MET A 615 -3.65 -19.48 10.58
N LYS A 616 -4.30 -19.22 11.72
CA LYS A 616 -4.10 -19.96 12.97
C LYS A 616 -4.52 -21.42 12.84
N THR A 617 -5.72 -21.68 12.31
CA THR A 617 -6.21 -23.05 12.08
C THR A 617 -5.29 -23.81 11.12
N THR A 618 -4.92 -23.22 9.99
CA THR A 618 -3.99 -23.82 9.03
C THR A 618 -2.64 -24.13 9.68
N ALA A 619 -2.09 -23.22 10.49
CA ALA A 619 -0.83 -23.45 11.19
C ALA A 619 -0.93 -24.60 12.21
N LEU A 620 -2.05 -24.73 12.93
CA LEU A 620 -2.32 -25.83 13.86
C LEU A 620 -2.47 -27.17 13.13
N GLU A 621 -3.15 -27.21 11.98
CA GLU A 621 -3.26 -28.43 11.16
C GLU A 621 -1.89 -28.92 10.66
N VAL A 622 -1.00 -27.99 10.28
CA VAL A 622 0.38 -28.33 9.89
C VAL A 622 1.17 -28.85 11.10
N LEU A 623 0.98 -28.24 12.28
CA LEU A 623 1.59 -28.71 13.54
C LEU A 623 1.15 -30.14 13.91
N GLU A 624 -0.14 -30.45 13.73
CA GLU A 624 -0.69 -31.78 13.98
C GLU A 624 -0.10 -32.84 13.05
N LYS A 625 0.13 -32.51 11.77
CA LYS A 625 0.76 -33.42 10.79
C LYS A 625 2.22 -33.78 11.13
N LEU A 626 2.91 -32.96 11.92
CA LEU A 626 4.28 -33.22 12.36
C LEU A 626 4.34 -34.18 13.56
N ASN A 627 3.34 -34.14 14.44
CA ASN A 627 3.21 -35.13 15.53
C ASN A 627 2.80 -36.50 14.97
#